data_AF-A0A8H7UY11-F1
#
_entry.id   AF-A0A8H7UY11-F1
#
_cell.length_a   1.000
_cell.length_b   1.000
_cell.length_c   1.000
_cell.angle_alpha   90.00
_cell.angle_beta   90.00
_cell.angle_gamma   90.00
#
_symmetry.space_group_name_H-M   'P 1'
#
loop_
_entity.id
_entity.type
_entity.pdbx_description
1 polymer ?
#
loop_
_entity_poly.entity_id
_entity_poly.type
_entity_poly.pdbx_seq_one_letter_code
_entity_poly.pdbx_strand_id
1 'polypeptide(L)'
;MKTICSICLDEVGDSLLAFSNCGHIFDIRCASKCLEISANCPICRKNVYDSFDYRRQPYYRVYLTTENDDDSANKECRELKEKLAEANCRLLVLQNEVDISSNQALMAQRDFQNAISLSKLDKARHNAARRDLEKLRQSFNNLQQKTTSNELIITKLKDTNKKLEKNLTMSENNCQILKDVNRKLEINLAISEKNCKTLKEHVGAQKLVLFHQHFQLTNKTNCSSCKSLGSLGDVKEEWTSTPANLEKLSRLQLKKKYQNLQEKYDCLQSVHHEMSMATAGLTKDNKDKEYIQSLEKQLEDLKEREYQYEALFKRNDIQQRMTRELLNAKHKQDKLETDLEEMNAARQHIFDDRNATETKLNKALETVATLQRQKQASLKENSLLQKKFEAANEHASEFANIRQGWIEENRSLQKQLKASKKRARKLQTQKARIMTENTELHQKINVITVQYSSFEKSLRRYFSNAGYSINDD
;
A
#
# COMPACT_ATOMS: atom_id res chain seq x y z
N MET A 1 4.19 43.15 -80.99
CA MET A 1 2.90 43.89 -80.91
C MET A 1 3.20 45.33 -80.49
N LYS A 2 2.70 46.33 -81.24
CA LYS A 2 2.81 47.73 -80.80
C LYS A 2 1.69 48.03 -79.81
N THR A 3 2.04 48.44 -78.59
CA THR A 3 1.06 48.97 -77.64
C THR A 3 0.68 50.39 -78.07
N ILE A 4 -0.57 50.78 -77.81
CA ILE A 4 -1.10 52.11 -78.12
C ILE A 4 -1.61 52.70 -76.81
N CYS A 5 -1.28 53.97 -76.53
CA CYS A 5 -1.76 54.66 -75.34
C CYS A 5 -3.24 54.98 -75.51
N SER A 6 -4.11 54.49 -74.63
CA SER A 6 -5.55 54.74 -74.75
C SER A 6 -5.99 56.20 -74.50
N ILE A 7 -5.06 57.08 -74.14
CA ILE A 7 -5.34 58.52 -73.90
C ILE A 7 -5.02 59.35 -75.15
N CYS A 8 -3.81 59.24 -75.70
CA CYS A 8 -3.43 59.99 -76.91
C CYS A 8 -3.68 59.20 -78.20
N LEU A 9 -3.96 57.90 -78.11
CA LEU A 9 -4.12 56.98 -79.24
C LEU A 9 -2.88 56.84 -80.13
N ASP A 10 -1.73 57.33 -79.67
CA ASP A 10 -0.44 57.18 -80.34
C ASP A 10 0.29 55.90 -79.89
N GLU A 11 1.24 55.47 -80.72
CA GLU A 11 2.18 54.42 -80.36
C GLU A 11 3.01 54.86 -79.15
N VAL A 12 2.99 54.05 -78.10
CA VAL A 12 3.68 54.37 -76.85
C VAL A 12 5.19 54.30 -77.02
N GLY A 13 5.91 55.27 -76.45
CA GLY A 13 7.37 55.27 -76.45
C GLY A 13 7.98 54.35 -75.39
N ASP A 14 9.30 54.45 -75.16
CA ASP A 14 10.08 53.59 -74.23
C ASP A 14 9.69 53.67 -72.75
N SER A 15 8.68 54.47 -72.39
CA SER A 15 8.31 54.74 -71.01
C SER A 15 6.82 54.60 -70.78
N LEU A 16 6.43 53.38 -70.43
CA LEU A 16 5.08 53.02 -70.07
C LEU A 16 4.88 52.97 -68.56
N LEU A 17 3.71 53.40 -68.13
CA LEU A 17 3.22 53.24 -66.77
C LEU A 17 1.99 52.35 -66.76
N ALA A 18 1.99 51.31 -65.94
CA ALA A 18 0.82 50.52 -65.60
C ALA A 18 0.33 50.90 -64.20
N PHE A 19 -0.94 51.24 -64.03
CA PHE A 19 -1.50 51.50 -62.71
C PHE A 19 -1.66 50.20 -61.91
N SER A 20 -1.17 50.16 -60.67
CA SER A 20 -1.06 48.92 -59.87
C SER A 20 -2.42 48.29 -59.56
N ASN A 21 -3.47 49.10 -59.41
CA ASN A 21 -4.80 48.65 -59.02
C ASN A 21 -5.64 48.09 -60.18
N CYS A 22 -5.30 48.39 -61.44
CA CYS A 22 -6.12 48.01 -62.60
C CYS A 22 -5.34 47.47 -63.80
N GLY A 23 -4.02 47.60 -63.82
CA GLY A 23 -3.17 47.09 -64.89
C GLY A 23 -3.24 47.85 -66.21
N HIS A 24 -4.07 48.90 -66.32
CA HIS A 24 -4.13 49.71 -67.54
C HIS A 24 -2.81 50.46 -67.78
N ILE A 25 -2.36 50.44 -69.03
CA ILE A 25 -1.05 50.94 -69.47
C ILE A 25 -1.23 52.23 -70.27
N PHE A 26 -0.40 53.23 -69.95
CA PHE A 26 -0.40 54.53 -70.63
C PHE A 26 1.03 55.00 -70.86
N ASP A 27 1.21 55.90 -71.84
CA ASP A 27 2.42 56.71 -71.89
C ASP A 27 2.60 57.48 -70.58
N ILE A 28 3.84 57.56 -70.10
CA ILE A 28 4.16 58.26 -68.86
C ILE A 28 3.61 59.69 -68.82
N ARG A 29 3.70 60.42 -69.94
CA ARG A 29 3.20 61.80 -70.05
C ARG A 29 1.68 61.88 -69.91
N CYS A 30 0.97 60.96 -70.57
CA CYS A 30 -0.48 60.90 -70.55
C CYS A 30 -1.00 60.45 -69.17
N ALA A 31 -0.40 59.41 -68.58
CA ALA A 31 -0.72 58.98 -67.22
C ALA A 31 -0.49 60.08 -66.19
N SER A 32 0.68 60.75 -66.21
CA SER A 32 0.98 61.84 -65.27
C SER A 32 -0.03 62.98 -65.37
N LYS A 33 -0.35 63.44 -66.59
CA LYS A 33 -1.32 64.52 -66.78
C LYS A 33 -2.73 64.14 -66.34
N CYS A 34 -3.14 62.89 -66.55
CA CYS A 34 -4.42 62.41 -66.03
C CYS A 34 -4.43 62.36 -64.50
N LEU A 35 -3.33 61.94 -63.87
CA LEU A 35 -3.21 61.88 -62.41
C LEU A 35 -3.17 63.26 -61.75
N GLU A 36 -2.70 64.30 -62.45
CA GLU A 36 -2.81 65.70 -62.01
C GLU A 36 -4.26 66.18 -61.92
N ILE A 37 -5.14 65.67 -62.80
CA ILE A 37 -6.55 66.07 -62.87
C ILE A 37 -7.42 65.18 -61.97
N SER A 38 -7.14 63.86 -61.94
CA SER A 38 -7.92 62.89 -61.18
C SER A 38 -7.06 61.72 -60.73
N ALA A 39 -7.20 61.31 -59.47
CA ALA A 39 -6.60 60.10 -58.92
C ALA A 39 -7.18 58.78 -59.50
N ASN A 40 -8.11 58.85 -60.45
CA ASN A 40 -8.79 57.70 -61.02
C ASN A 40 -8.21 57.32 -62.38
N CYS A 41 -8.18 56.02 -62.67
CA CYS A 41 -7.79 55.52 -63.98
C CYS A 41 -8.70 56.10 -65.09
N PRO A 42 -8.16 56.68 -66.18
CA PRO A 42 -8.97 57.24 -67.26
C PRO A 42 -9.88 56.22 -67.97
N ILE A 43 -9.49 54.94 -67.96
CA ILE A 43 -10.25 53.87 -68.61
C ILE A 43 -11.33 53.34 -67.67
N CYS A 44 -10.95 52.83 -66.49
CA CYS A 44 -11.88 52.10 -65.62
C CYS A 44 -12.34 52.86 -64.38
N ARG A 45 -11.90 54.12 -64.21
CA ARG A 45 -12.24 55.03 -63.09
C ARG A 45 -11.93 54.52 -61.68
N LYS A 46 -11.18 53.42 -61.54
CA LYS A 46 -10.69 52.94 -60.23
C LYS A 46 -9.63 53.91 -59.69
N ASN A 47 -9.69 54.20 -58.40
CA ASN A 47 -8.70 55.05 -57.73
C ASN A 47 -7.33 54.35 -57.75
N VAL A 48 -6.32 55.06 -58.20
CA VAL A 48 -4.94 54.58 -58.40
C VAL A 48 -4.18 54.47 -57.08
N TYR A 49 -4.65 55.13 -56.02
CA TYR A 49 -4.01 55.14 -54.69
C TYR A 49 -4.70 54.27 -53.63
N ASP A 50 -5.73 53.50 -54.00
CA ASP A 50 -6.61 52.76 -53.06
C ASP A 50 -5.96 51.50 -52.42
N SER A 51 -4.63 51.39 -52.46
CA SER A 51 -3.87 50.32 -51.81
C SER A 51 -3.57 50.75 -50.36
N PHE A 52 -4.17 50.08 -49.37
CA PHE A 52 -3.94 50.29 -47.93
C PHE A 52 -2.47 50.15 -47.47
N ASP A 53 -1.58 49.70 -48.36
CA ASP A 53 -0.14 49.61 -48.12
C ASP A 53 0.56 50.86 -48.65
N TYR A 54 0.72 51.88 -47.79
CA TYR A 54 1.43 53.15 -48.08
C TYR A 54 2.88 52.96 -48.56
N ARG A 55 3.41 51.73 -48.55
CA ARG A 55 4.75 51.40 -49.04
C ARG A 55 4.78 50.98 -50.51
N ARG A 56 3.63 50.75 -51.15
CA ARG A 56 3.58 50.34 -52.57
C ARG A 56 3.44 51.54 -53.48
N GLN A 57 4.28 51.60 -54.52
CA GLN A 57 4.14 52.61 -55.56
C GLN A 57 2.82 52.36 -56.32
N PRO A 58 2.03 53.42 -56.62
CA PRO A 58 0.70 53.30 -57.23
C PRO A 58 0.75 52.93 -58.72
N TYR A 59 1.95 52.86 -59.31
CA TYR A 59 2.17 52.45 -60.69
C TYR A 59 3.49 51.71 -60.84
N TYR A 60 3.55 50.85 -61.83
CA TYR A 60 4.74 50.13 -62.25
C TYR A 60 5.24 50.69 -63.57
N ARG A 61 6.56 50.87 -63.69
CA ARG A 61 7.18 51.18 -64.98
C ARG A 61 7.25 49.90 -65.79
N VAL A 62 6.56 49.88 -66.93
CA VAL A 62 6.56 48.73 -67.84
C VAL A 62 7.64 49.00 -68.88
N TYR A 63 8.60 48.08 -68.97
CA TYR A 63 9.56 48.05 -70.05
C TYR A 63 9.09 46.99 -71.03
N LEU A 64 8.66 47.39 -72.22
CA LEU A 64 8.42 46.43 -73.30
C LEU A 64 9.78 45.90 -73.70
N THR A 65 9.94 44.58 -73.61
CA THR A 65 11.09 43.93 -74.23
C THR A 65 10.86 44.00 -75.73
N THR A 66 11.54 44.93 -76.40
CA THR A 66 11.53 44.99 -77.87
C THR A 66 12.17 43.71 -78.39
N GLU A 67 11.48 42.99 -79.27
CA GLU A 67 11.96 41.79 -79.98
C GLU A 67 13.09 42.10 -80.98
N ASN A 68 13.87 43.15 -80.74
CA ASN A 68 15.06 43.41 -81.54
C ASN A 68 16.09 42.34 -81.19
N ASP A 69 16.40 41.50 -82.18
CA ASP A 69 17.41 40.44 -82.24
C ASP A 69 18.84 40.96 -82.02
N ASP A 70 19.08 41.64 -80.91
CA ASP A 70 20.42 41.83 -80.38
C ASP A 70 20.71 40.64 -79.47
N ASP A 71 21.50 39.68 -79.97
CA ASP A 71 21.93 38.44 -79.29
C ASP A 71 22.45 38.66 -77.85
N SER A 72 22.87 39.89 -77.53
CA SER A 72 23.31 40.32 -76.22
C SER A 72 22.18 40.34 -75.15
N ALA A 73 20.97 40.82 -75.49
CA ALA A 73 19.86 40.94 -74.54
C ALA A 73 19.20 39.58 -74.24
N ASN A 74 19.27 38.65 -75.20
CA ASN A 74 18.69 37.31 -75.07
C ASN A 74 19.45 36.45 -74.04
N LYS A 75 20.75 36.73 -73.84
CA LYS A 75 21.58 36.06 -72.84
C LYS A 75 21.18 36.44 -71.41
N GLU A 76 21.02 37.74 -71.12
CA GLU A 76 20.64 38.20 -69.78
C GLU A 76 19.22 37.74 -69.41
N CYS A 77 18.29 37.75 -70.37
CA CYS A 77 16.94 37.23 -70.14
C CYS A 77 16.94 35.72 -69.83
N ARG A 78 17.77 34.93 -70.54
CA ARG A 78 17.92 33.50 -70.27
C ARG A 78 18.50 33.22 -68.89
N GLU A 79 19.55 33.96 -68.50
CA GLU A 79 20.15 33.87 -67.16
C GLU A 79 19.15 34.24 -66.05
N LEU A 80 18.32 35.27 -66.26
CA LEU A 80 17.28 35.65 -65.29
C LEU A 80 16.17 34.60 -65.18
N LYS A 81 15.75 33.99 -66.30
CA LYS A 81 14.78 32.88 -66.29
C LYS A 81 15.31 31.66 -65.56
N GLU A 82 16.58 31.32 -65.76
CA GLU A 82 17.23 30.21 -65.06
C GLU A 82 17.34 30.47 -63.55
N LYS A 83 17.78 31.67 -63.15
CA LYS A 83 17.80 32.07 -61.73
C LYS A 83 16.41 32.08 -61.09
N LEU A 84 15.39 32.50 -61.84
CA LEU A 84 14.01 32.47 -61.36
C LEU A 84 13.52 31.03 -61.18
N ALA A 85 13.82 30.14 -62.13
CA ALA A 85 13.49 28.71 -62.01
C ALA A 85 14.22 28.07 -60.81
N GLU A 86 15.52 28.35 -60.63
CA GLU A 86 16.30 27.89 -59.48
C GLU A 86 15.72 28.41 -58.15
N ALA A 87 15.37 29.69 -58.09
CA ALA A 87 14.75 30.28 -56.90
C ALA A 87 13.39 29.64 -56.58
N ASN A 88 12.57 29.35 -57.60
CA ASN A 88 11.29 28.66 -57.42
C ASN A 88 11.49 27.22 -56.93
N CYS A 89 12.46 26.48 -57.48
CA CYS A 89 12.82 25.15 -56.97
C CYS A 89 13.24 25.22 -55.50
N ARG A 90 14.05 26.21 -55.12
CA ARG A 90 14.47 26.41 -53.73
C ARG A 90 13.30 26.76 -52.80
N LEU A 91 12.34 27.56 -53.25
CA LEU A 91 11.14 27.88 -52.48
C LEU A 91 10.28 26.63 -52.22
N LEU A 92 10.13 25.75 -53.21
CA LEU A 92 9.40 24.48 -53.02
C LEU A 92 10.08 23.55 -52.00
N VAL A 93 11.42 23.45 -52.03
CA VAL A 93 12.18 22.67 -51.04
C VAL A 93 11.98 23.23 -49.64
N LEU A 94 12.14 24.55 -49.46
CA LEU A 94 11.94 25.19 -48.16
C LEU A 94 10.51 25.05 -47.65
N GLN A 95 9.51 25.12 -48.54
CA GLN A 95 8.13 24.90 -48.17
C GLN A 95 7.90 23.48 -47.64
N ASN A 96 8.45 22.46 -48.31
CA ASN A 96 8.38 21.09 -47.84
C ASN A 96 9.11 20.89 -46.49
N GLU A 97 10.27 21.52 -46.28
CA GLU A 97 10.97 21.49 -45.00
C GLU A 97 10.17 22.14 -43.86
N VAL A 98 9.47 23.24 -44.13
CA VAL A 98 8.57 23.88 -43.17
C VAL A 98 7.40 22.97 -42.84
N ASP A 99 6.81 22.29 -43.83
CA ASP A 99 5.70 21.36 -43.62
C ASP A 99 6.14 20.14 -42.79
N ILE A 100 7.32 19.57 -43.08
CA ILE A 100 7.90 18.47 -42.30
C ILE A 100 8.15 18.92 -40.86
N SER A 101 8.77 20.08 -40.67
CA SER A 101 9.08 20.62 -39.34
C SER A 101 7.81 20.94 -38.54
N SER A 102 6.78 21.47 -39.20
CA SER A 102 5.45 21.73 -38.62
C SER A 102 4.79 20.44 -38.14
N ASN A 103 4.80 19.38 -38.96
CA ASN A 103 4.28 18.06 -38.58
C ASN A 103 5.04 17.44 -37.41
N GLN A 104 6.37 17.56 -37.39
CA GLN A 104 7.19 17.10 -36.25
C GLN A 104 6.85 17.85 -34.97
N ALA A 105 6.65 19.17 -35.04
CA ALA A 105 6.24 19.96 -33.87
C ALA A 105 4.87 19.54 -33.33
N LEU A 106 3.91 19.25 -34.21
CA LEU A 106 2.59 18.73 -33.82
C LEU A 106 2.67 17.35 -33.16
N MET A 107 3.52 16.46 -33.66
CA MET A 107 3.76 15.16 -33.03
C MET A 107 4.37 15.30 -31.64
N ALA A 108 5.43 16.12 -31.51
CA ALA A 108 6.07 16.40 -30.23
C ALA A 108 5.09 17.03 -29.22
N GLN A 109 4.19 17.92 -29.68
CA GLN A 109 3.15 18.51 -28.84
C GLN A 109 2.16 17.45 -28.33
N ARG A 110 1.75 16.50 -29.19
CA ARG A 110 0.87 15.39 -28.81
C ARG A 110 1.54 14.47 -27.79
N ASP A 111 2.80 14.12 -28.02
CA ASP A 111 3.57 13.28 -27.10
C ASP A 111 3.75 13.94 -25.73
N PHE A 112 4.00 15.25 -25.71
CA PHE A 112 4.04 16.03 -24.48
C PHE A 112 2.70 16.03 -23.72
N GLN A 113 1.57 16.19 -24.43
CA GLN A 113 0.24 16.11 -23.81
C GLN A 113 -0.06 14.70 -23.27
N ASN A 114 0.35 13.66 -23.98
CA ASN A 114 0.25 12.28 -23.52
C ASN A 114 1.09 12.05 -22.26
N ALA A 115 2.34 12.54 -22.24
CA ALA A 115 3.22 12.46 -21.08
C ALA A 115 2.66 13.18 -19.85
N ILE A 116 2.06 14.37 -20.03
CA ILE A 116 1.35 15.08 -18.94
C ILE A 116 0.19 14.25 -18.40
N SER A 117 -0.59 13.63 -19.29
CA SER A 117 -1.76 12.83 -18.90
C SER A 117 -1.35 11.57 -18.13
N LEU A 118 -0.29 10.88 -18.57
CA LEU A 118 0.32 9.76 -17.87
C LEU A 118 0.86 10.18 -16.49
N SER A 119 1.58 11.30 -16.42
CA SER A 119 2.10 11.83 -15.16
C SER A 119 0.98 12.15 -14.15
N LYS A 120 -0.14 12.71 -14.61
CA LYS A 120 -1.33 12.94 -13.77
C LYS A 120 -1.94 11.64 -13.25
N LEU A 121 -2.01 10.61 -14.09
CA LEU A 121 -2.51 9.29 -13.70
C LEU A 121 -1.60 8.65 -12.64
N ASP A 122 -0.28 8.70 -12.83
CA ASP A 122 0.67 8.14 -11.86
C ASP A 122 0.65 8.91 -10.54
N LYS A 123 0.50 10.24 -10.57
CA LYS A 123 0.27 11.04 -9.36
C LYS A 123 -1.00 10.60 -8.62
N ALA A 124 -2.08 10.30 -9.34
CA ALA A 124 -3.32 9.80 -8.74
C ALA A 124 -3.11 8.41 -8.11
N ARG A 125 -2.40 7.50 -8.78
CA ARG A 125 -2.03 6.18 -8.25
C ARG A 125 -1.18 6.29 -6.98
N HIS A 126 -0.16 7.15 -6.98
CA HIS A 126 0.66 7.39 -5.80
C HIS A 126 -0.15 7.93 -4.62
N ASN A 127 -1.08 8.86 -4.87
CA ASN A 127 -1.97 9.37 -3.82
C ASN A 127 -2.93 8.30 -3.29
N ALA A 128 -3.42 7.39 -4.14
CA ALA A 128 -4.23 6.25 -3.71
C ALA A 128 -3.41 5.31 -2.81
N ALA A 129 -2.22 4.88 -3.26
CA ALA A 129 -1.32 4.04 -2.48
C ALA A 129 -0.95 4.67 -1.12
N ARG A 130 -0.73 5.99 -1.08
CA ARG A 130 -0.46 6.71 0.17
C ARG A 130 -1.64 6.65 1.15
N ARG A 131 -2.88 6.75 0.66
CA ARG A 131 -4.08 6.62 1.51
C ARG A 131 -4.22 5.21 2.07
N ASP A 132 -3.92 4.19 1.27
CA ASP A 132 -4.01 2.80 1.73
C ASP A 132 -2.92 2.48 2.76
N LEU A 133 -1.70 3.01 2.61
CA LEU A 133 -0.66 2.93 3.63
C LEU A 133 -1.07 3.59 4.95
N GLU A 134 -1.76 4.73 4.90
CA GLU A 134 -2.25 5.40 6.11
C GLU A 134 -3.34 4.57 6.82
N LYS A 135 -4.26 3.94 6.08
CA LYS A 135 -5.24 3.01 6.66
C LYS A 135 -4.58 1.80 7.32
N LEU A 136 -3.54 1.24 6.68
CA LEU A 136 -2.76 0.14 7.24
C LEU A 136 -2.04 0.57 8.52
N ARG A 137 -1.47 1.77 8.55
CA ARG A 137 -0.84 2.34 9.74
C ARG A 137 -1.82 2.52 10.89
N GLN A 138 -3.02 3.04 10.62
CA GLN A 138 -4.07 3.15 11.64
C GLN A 138 -4.50 1.78 12.18
N SER A 139 -4.66 0.79 11.29
CA SER A 139 -4.98 -0.59 11.68
C SER A 139 -3.88 -1.20 12.54
N PHE A 140 -2.62 -0.96 12.21
CA PHE A 140 -1.47 -1.39 12.99
C PHE A 140 -1.45 -0.76 14.39
N ASN A 141 -1.68 0.55 14.48
CA ASN A 141 -1.76 1.24 15.78
C ASN A 141 -2.90 0.68 16.65
N ASN A 142 -4.06 0.38 16.06
CA ASN A 142 -5.17 -0.26 16.77
C ASN A 142 -4.81 -1.66 17.28
N LEU A 143 -4.11 -2.45 16.47
CA LEU A 143 -3.60 -3.76 16.89
C LEU A 143 -2.58 -3.63 18.02
N GLN A 144 -1.65 -2.68 17.92
CA GLN A 144 -0.67 -2.41 18.96
C GLN A 144 -1.33 -2.03 20.29
N GLN A 145 -2.36 -1.18 20.26
CA GLN A 145 -3.14 -0.83 21.45
C GLN A 145 -3.89 -2.03 22.04
N LYS A 146 -4.43 -2.92 21.21
CA LYS A 146 -5.03 -4.17 21.70
C LYS A 146 -3.98 -5.07 22.33
N THR A 147 -2.79 -5.19 21.75
CA THR A 147 -1.68 -5.96 22.31
C THR A 147 -1.27 -5.43 23.68
N THR A 148 -1.09 -4.13 23.84
CA THR A 148 -0.74 -3.54 25.15
C THR A 148 -1.86 -3.71 26.18
N SER A 149 -3.13 -3.61 25.77
CA SER A 149 -4.27 -3.91 26.65
C SER A 149 -4.29 -5.38 27.08
N ASN A 150 -4.01 -6.30 26.16
CA ASN A 150 -3.96 -7.73 26.46
C ASN A 150 -2.79 -8.07 27.38
N GLU A 151 -1.62 -7.45 27.18
CA GLU A 151 -0.47 -7.57 28.09
C GLU A 151 -0.84 -7.14 29.50
N LEU A 152 -1.59 -6.05 29.66
CA LEU A 152 -2.09 -5.60 30.96
C LEU A 152 -3.09 -6.58 31.59
N ILE A 153 -3.93 -7.25 30.80
CA ILE A 153 -4.82 -8.30 31.29
C ILE A 153 -4.01 -9.51 31.76
N ILE A 154 -3.01 -9.91 30.99
CA ILE A 154 -2.12 -11.03 31.33
C ILE A 154 -1.36 -10.76 32.63
N THR A 155 -0.86 -9.55 32.87
CA THR A 155 -0.19 -9.21 34.13
C THR A 155 -1.15 -9.27 35.31
N LYS A 156 -2.38 -8.75 35.18
CA LYS A 156 -3.42 -8.88 36.21
C LYS A 156 -3.76 -10.34 36.51
N LEU A 157 -3.88 -11.18 35.49
CA LEU A 157 -4.15 -12.62 35.65
C LEU A 157 -3.01 -13.35 36.36
N LYS A 158 -1.76 -12.98 36.06
CA LYS A 158 -0.58 -13.51 36.78
C LYS A 158 -0.61 -13.12 38.27
N ASP A 159 -0.98 -11.88 38.58
CA ASP A 159 -1.10 -11.44 39.97
C ASP A 159 -2.23 -12.16 40.71
N THR A 160 -3.37 -12.40 40.06
CA THR A 160 -4.46 -13.19 40.66
C THR A 160 -4.06 -14.65 40.87
N ASN A 161 -3.37 -15.28 39.92
CA ASN A 161 -2.86 -16.64 40.08
C ASN A 161 -1.89 -16.72 41.27
N LYS A 162 -0.97 -15.76 41.39
CA LYS A 162 -0.04 -15.69 42.53
C LYS A 162 -0.77 -15.56 43.87
N LYS A 163 -1.91 -14.85 43.93
CA LYS A 163 -2.76 -14.80 45.14
C LYS A 163 -3.45 -16.13 45.41
N LEU A 164 -3.96 -16.80 44.37
CA LEU A 164 -4.59 -18.11 44.49
C LEU A 164 -3.60 -19.18 44.96
N GLU A 165 -2.37 -19.18 44.46
CA GLU A 165 -1.29 -20.06 44.93
C GLU A 165 -0.97 -19.85 46.42
N LYS A 166 -0.93 -18.60 46.89
CA LYS A 166 -0.78 -18.31 48.32
C LYS A 166 -1.97 -18.82 49.15
N ASN A 167 -3.19 -18.68 48.64
CA ASN A 167 -4.37 -19.19 49.32
C ASN A 167 -4.38 -20.72 49.36
N LEU A 168 -3.94 -21.37 48.27
CA LEU A 168 -3.84 -22.82 48.17
C LEU A 168 -2.83 -23.36 49.19
N THR A 169 -1.62 -22.79 49.23
CA THR A 169 -0.60 -23.17 50.22
C THR A 169 -1.06 -22.94 51.67
N MET A 170 -1.79 -21.85 51.94
CA MET A 170 -2.44 -21.65 53.25
C MET A 170 -3.48 -22.74 53.56
N SER A 171 -4.30 -23.11 52.59
CA SER A 171 -5.30 -24.18 52.75
C SER A 171 -4.64 -25.54 52.97
N GLU A 172 -3.55 -25.84 52.27
CA GLU A 172 -2.76 -27.06 52.47
C GLU A 172 -2.17 -27.13 53.88
N ASN A 173 -1.60 -26.02 54.36
CA ASN A 173 -1.12 -25.91 55.74
C ASN A 173 -2.25 -26.13 56.76
N ASN A 174 -3.42 -25.53 56.54
CA ASN A 174 -4.60 -25.75 57.40
C ASN A 174 -5.04 -27.22 57.40
N CYS A 175 -5.01 -27.88 56.24
CA CYS A 175 -5.34 -29.30 56.14
C CYS A 175 -4.32 -30.16 56.90
N GLN A 176 -3.03 -29.79 56.88
CA GLN A 176 -2.00 -30.49 57.64
C GLN A 176 -2.20 -30.31 59.15
N ILE A 177 -2.52 -29.10 59.62
CA ILE A 177 -2.87 -28.83 61.02
C ILE A 177 -4.06 -29.70 61.46
N LEU A 178 -5.11 -29.81 60.63
CA LEU A 178 -6.27 -30.64 60.92
C LEU A 178 -5.92 -32.13 61.01
N LYS A 179 -5.03 -32.64 60.15
CA LYS A 179 -4.51 -34.01 60.24
C LYS A 179 -3.78 -34.26 61.55
N ASP A 180 -2.94 -33.32 61.97
CA ASP A 180 -2.21 -33.44 63.24
C ASP A 180 -3.13 -33.40 64.46
N VAL A 181 -4.17 -32.56 64.43
CA VAL A 181 -5.23 -32.53 65.45
C VAL A 181 -5.98 -33.86 65.48
N ASN A 182 -6.37 -34.40 64.32
CA ASN A 182 -7.08 -35.66 64.24
C ASN A 182 -6.25 -36.81 64.80
N ARG A 183 -4.95 -36.85 64.48
CA ARG A 183 -4.00 -37.82 65.05
C ARG A 183 -3.89 -37.72 66.57
N LYS A 184 -3.88 -36.51 67.13
CA LYS A 184 -3.90 -36.30 68.59
C LYS A 184 -5.20 -36.81 69.22
N LEU A 185 -6.34 -36.58 68.55
CA LEU A 185 -7.64 -37.08 69.02
C LEU A 185 -7.69 -38.61 68.98
N GLU A 186 -7.17 -39.26 67.94
CA GLU A 186 -7.06 -40.72 67.85
C GLU A 186 -6.22 -41.30 68.99
N ILE A 187 -5.08 -40.67 69.32
CA ILE A 187 -4.25 -41.07 70.46
C ILE A 187 -5.01 -40.92 71.78
N ASN A 188 -5.69 -39.78 71.99
CA ASN A 188 -6.48 -39.54 73.20
C ASN A 188 -7.64 -40.53 73.34
N LEU A 189 -8.29 -40.88 72.23
CA LEU A 189 -9.35 -41.87 72.19
C LEU A 189 -8.80 -43.24 72.62
N ALA A 190 -7.68 -43.69 72.06
CA ALA A 190 -7.02 -44.94 72.44
C ALA A 190 -6.61 -44.98 73.92
N ILE A 191 -6.13 -43.85 74.47
CA ILE A 191 -5.85 -43.72 75.91
C ILE A 191 -7.13 -43.86 76.73
N SER A 192 -8.21 -43.19 76.32
CA SER A 192 -9.51 -43.26 77.00
C SER A 192 -10.10 -44.67 76.97
N GLU A 193 -10.01 -45.37 75.84
CA GLU A 193 -10.41 -46.77 75.69
C GLU A 193 -9.60 -47.69 76.62
N LYS A 194 -8.28 -47.49 76.70
CA LYS A 194 -7.42 -48.22 77.63
C LYS A 194 -7.82 -47.93 79.08
N ASN A 195 -8.07 -46.68 79.44
CA ASN A 195 -8.52 -46.30 80.78
C ASN A 195 -9.86 -46.93 81.12
N CYS A 196 -10.82 -46.95 80.19
CA CYS A 196 -12.10 -47.64 80.35
C CYS A 196 -11.92 -49.14 80.57
N LYS A 197 -10.98 -49.78 79.85
CA LYS A 197 -10.65 -51.20 80.05
C LYS A 197 -10.10 -51.44 81.46
N THR A 198 -9.13 -50.64 81.90
CA THR A 198 -8.59 -50.71 83.27
C THR A 198 -9.67 -50.49 84.32
N LEU A 199 -10.58 -49.54 84.10
CA LEU A 199 -11.71 -49.28 85.00
C LEU A 199 -12.67 -50.47 85.05
N LYS A 200 -12.99 -51.08 83.90
CA LYS A 200 -13.79 -52.32 83.84
C LYS A 200 -13.12 -53.47 84.60
N GLU A 201 -11.81 -53.64 84.45
CA GLU A 201 -11.04 -54.63 85.20
C GLU A 201 -11.07 -54.35 86.70
N HIS A 202 -10.90 -53.08 87.11
CA HIS A 202 -10.95 -52.67 88.50
C HIS A 202 -12.36 -52.87 89.12
N VAL A 203 -13.42 -52.48 88.40
CA VAL A 203 -14.81 -52.72 88.79
C VAL A 203 -15.10 -54.23 88.84
N GLY A 204 -14.56 -55.02 87.90
CA GLY A 204 -14.62 -56.48 87.92
C GLY A 204 -13.95 -57.07 89.16
N ALA A 205 -12.74 -56.62 89.49
CA ALA A 205 -12.01 -57.03 90.68
C ALA A 205 -12.73 -56.61 91.98
N GLN A 206 -13.29 -55.40 92.02
CA GLN A 206 -14.06 -54.89 93.16
C GLN A 206 -15.39 -55.64 93.32
N LYS A 207 -16.06 -56.00 92.22
CA LYS A 207 -17.19 -56.92 92.22
C LYS A 207 -16.79 -58.30 92.73
N LEU A 208 -15.62 -58.83 92.37
CA LEU A 208 -15.10 -60.10 92.89
C LEU A 208 -14.81 -60.03 94.40
N VAL A 209 -14.26 -58.93 94.90
CA VAL A 209 -14.06 -58.69 96.34
C VAL A 209 -15.40 -58.59 97.06
N LEU A 210 -16.37 -57.86 96.52
CA LEU A 210 -17.74 -57.78 97.06
C LEU A 210 -18.47 -59.13 96.98
N PHE A 211 -18.26 -59.91 95.92
CA PHE A 211 -18.80 -61.26 95.77
C PHE A 211 -18.16 -62.21 96.79
N HIS A 212 -16.87 -62.07 97.06
CA HIS A 212 -16.15 -62.85 98.08
C HIS A 212 -16.57 -62.43 99.51
N GLN A 213 -16.81 -61.15 99.77
CA GLN A 213 -17.39 -60.66 101.02
C GLN A 213 -18.85 -61.09 101.20
N HIS A 214 -19.64 -61.17 100.12
CA HIS A 214 -21.02 -61.66 100.18
C HIS A 214 -21.06 -63.19 100.38
N PHE A 215 -20.15 -63.93 99.73
CA PHE A 215 -20.00 -65.37 99.89
C PHE A 215 -19.53 -65.77 101.30
N GLN A 216 -18.74 -64.94 101.98
CA GLN A 216 -18.37 -65.16 103.39
C GLN A 216 -19.48 -64.80 104.40
N LEU A 217 -20.46 -63.96 104.01
CA LEU A 217 -21.58 -63.56 104.88
C LEU A 217 -22.84 -64.42 104.74
N THR A 218 -22.96 -65.22 103.68
CA THR A 218 -24.11 -66.13 103.49
C THR A 218 -23.67 -67.58 103.52
N ASN A 219 -23.10 -67.98 104.65
CA ASN A 219 -22.91 -69.38 105.00
C ASN A 219 -24.26 -69.96 105.48
N LYS A 220 -25.09 -70.48 104.56
CA LYS A 220 -26.09 -71.50 104.88
C LYS A 220 -26.19 -72.53 103.77
N THR A 221 -26.00 -73.76 104.22
CA THR A 221 -26.10 -75.04 103.56
C THR A 221 -27.55 -75.45 103.29
N ASN A 222 -27.69 -76.42 102.38
CA ASN A 222 -28.76 -77.41 102.25
C ASN A 222 -30.08 -76.97 101.59
N CYS A 223 -30.22 -77.33 100.31
CA CYS A 223 -31.51 -77.75 99.76
C CYS A 223 -31.32 -78.96 98.83
N SER A 224 -31.86 -80.10 99.23
CA SER A 224 -31.77 -81.42 98.61
C SER A 224 -32.84 -81.67 97.53
N SER A 225 -33.43 -80.61 96.95
CA SER A 225 -34.50 -80.72 95.95
C SER A 225 -34.16 -79.89 94.72
N CYS A 226 -33.50 -80.49 93.73
CA CYS A 226 -33.59 -80.15 92.30
C CYS A 226 -32.79 -81.17 91.48
N LYS A 227 -33.31 -82.40 91.43
CA LYS A 227 -33.07 -83.35 90.35
C LYS A 227 -34.24 -83.21 89.37
N SER A 228 -33.91 -83.26 88.08
CA SER A 228 -34.78 -83.37 86.90
C SER A 228 -35.11 -82.08 86.14
N LEU A 229 -35.13 -82.26 84.82
CA LEU A 229 -35.35 -81.33 83.70
C LEU A 229 -34.03 -80.74 83.17
N GLY A 230 -33.56 -81.07 81.97
CA GLY A 230 -34.25 -81.66 80.83
C GLY A 230 -33.95 -80.82 79.60
N SER A 231 -33.43 -81.49 78.57
CA SER A 231 -33.15 -80.96 77.23
C SER A 231 -34.21 -79.98 76.70
N LEU A 232 -33.74 -78.83 76.22
CA LEU A 232 -34.36 -78.00 75.19
C LEU A 232 -33.21 -77.10 74.70
N GLY A 233 -32.79 -77.09 73.45
CA GLY A 233 -33.39 -77.57 72.22
C GLY A 233 -32.74 -76.70 71.15
N ASP A 234 -32.11 -77.35 70.18
CA ASP A 234 -31.64 -76.72 68.96
C ASP A 234 -32.75 -75.84 68.36
N VAL A 235 -32.54 -74.54 68.35
CA VAL A 235 -33.02 -73.67 67.27
C VAL A 235 -31.84 -72.81 66.83
N LYS A 236 -30.91 -73.46 66.13
CA LYS A 236 -30.17 -72.81 65.06
C LYS A 236 -31.18 -72.46 63.96
N GLU A 237 -31.97 -71.41 64.16
CA GLU A 237 -32.40 -70.64 62.99
C GLU A 237 -31.17 -69.86 62.53
N GLU A 238 -30.50 -70.49 61.58
CA GLU A 238 -29.43 -69.94 60.77
C GLU A 238 -29.92 -68.64 60.11
N TRP A 239 -29.83 -67.51 60.82
CA TRP A 239 -29.77 -66.21 60.18
C TRP A 239 -28.41 -66.10 59.49
N THR A 240 -28.30 -66.73 58.31
CA THR A 240 -27.15 -66.76 57.40
C THR A 240 -26.86 -65.41 56.74
N SER A 241 -27.18 -64.30 57.39
CA SER A 241 -26.58 -63.01 57.05
C SER A 241 -25.24 -62.90 57.77
N THR A 242 -24.24 -63.62 57.24
CA THR A 242 -22.84 -63.24 57.45
C THR A 242 -22.65 -61.77 57.07
N PRO A 243 -21.72 -61.02 57.68
CA PRO A 243 -21.45 -59.62 57.33
C PRO A 243 -21.29 -59.37 55.82
N ALA A 244 -20.79 -60.38 55.08
CA ALA A 244 -20.65 -60.38 53.62
C ALA A 244 -21.98 -60.28 52.83
N ASN A 245 -23.11 -60.70 53.42
CA ASN A 245 -24.44 -60.61 52.79
C ASN A 245 -25.13 -59.25 53.04
N LEU A 246 -24.66 -58.45 54.01
CA LEU A 246 -25.22 -57.12 54.32
C LEU A 246 -24.74 -56.04 53.35
N GLU A 247 -23.53 -56.17 52.78
CA GLU A 247 -22.97 -55.21 51.82
C GLU A 247 -23.70 -55.24 50.45
N LYS A 248 -24.44 -56.31 50.14
CA LYS A 248 -25.18 -56.45 48.87
C LYS A 248 -26.59 -55.85 48.89
N LEU A 249 -27.07 -55.40 50.05
CA LEU A 249 -28.41 -54.85 50.17
C LEU A 249 -28.46 -53.39 49.70
N SER A 250 -29.46 -53.05 48.89
CA SER A 250 -29.70 -51.66 48.49
C SER A 250 -30.05 -50.78 49.71
N ARG A 251 -29.82 -49.47 49.61
CA ARG A 251 -30.12 -48.50 50.67
C ARG A 251 -31.57 -48.58 51.16
N LEU A 252 -32.51 -48.85 50.25
CA LEU A 252 -33.93 -49.08 50.58
C LEU A 252 -34.15 -50.35 51.39
N GLN A 253 -33.45 -51.43 51.06
CA GLN A 253 -33.53 -52.71 51.79
C GLN A 253 -32.90 -52.60 53.19
N LEU A 254 -31.78 -51.89 53.33
CA LEU A 254 -31.19 -51.61 54.64
C LEU A 254 -32.14 -50.78 55.52
N LYS A 255 -32.73 -49.71 54.96
CA LYS A 255 -33.68 -48.85 55.67
C LYS A 255 -34.89 -49.64 56.17
N LYS A 256 -35.45 -50.51 55.32
CA LYS A 256 -36.59 -51.37 55.68
C LYS A 256 -36.21 -52.39 56.77
N LYS A 257 -35.01 -52.98 56.70
CA LYS A 257 -34.53 -53.89 57.76
C LYS A 257 -34.28 -53.18 59.08
N TYR A 258 -33.73 -51.96 59.05
CA TYR A 258 -33.53 -51.15 60.24
C TYR A 258 -34.87 -50.79 60.90
N GLN A 259 -35.85 -50.33 60.12
CA GLN A 259 -37.20 -50.03 60.63
C GLN A 259 -37.86 -51.26 61.27
N ASN A 260 -37.79 -52.42 60.61
CA ASN A 260 -38.31 -53.67 61.18
C ASN A 260 -37.57 -54.10 62.47
N LEU A 261 -36.28 -53.78 62.62
CA LEU A 261 -35.54 -54.06 63.85
C LEU A 261 -35.93 -53.08 64.96
N GLN A 262 -36.10 -51.81 64.62
CA GLN A 262 -36.53 -50.76 65.55
C GLN A 262 -37.91 -51.09 66.13
N GLU A 263 -38.87 -51.46 65.30
CA GLU A 263 -40.21 -51.86 65.73
C GLU A 263 -40.18 -53.07 66.69
N LYS A 264 -39.28 -54.03 66.45
CA LYS A 264 -39.08 -55.19 67.35
C LYS A 264 -38.44 -54.79 68.67
N TYR A 265 -37.46 -53.89 68.62
CA TYR A 265 -36.80 -53.37 69.81
C TYR A 265 -37.78 -52.58 70.69
N ASP A 266 -38.58 -51.69 70.10
CA ASP A 266 -39.59 -50.90 70.80
C ASP A 266 -40.64 -51.82 71.46
N CYS A 267 -41.05 -52.89 70.77
CA CYS A 267 -41.95 -53.92 71.32
C CYS A 267 -41.33 -54.67 72.52
N LEU A 268 -40.08 -55.12 72.40
CA LEU A 268 -39.37 -55.80 73.48
C LEU A 268 -39.14 -54.89 74.70
N GLN A 269 -38.85 -53.61 74.46
CA GLN A 269 -38.69 -52.61 75.51
C GLN A 269 -40.01 -52.37 76.26
N SER A 270 -41.15 -52.38 75.55
CA SER A 270 -42.49 -52.32 76.17
C SER A 270 -42.79 -53.54 77.03
N VAL A 271 -42.49 -54.74 76.54
CA VAL A 271 -42.68 -56.00 77.29
C VAL A 271 -41.78 -56.04 78.53
N HIS A 272 -40.51 -55.63 78.42
CA HIS A 272 -39.59 -55.55 79.56
C HIS A 272 -40.07 -54.53 80.60
N HIS A 273 -40.63 -53.41 80.17
CA HIS A 273 -41.24 -52.42 81.06
C HIS A 273 -42.44 -53.00 81.82
N GLU A 274 -43.36 -53.69 81.13
CA GLU A 274 -44.51 -54.35 81.75
C GLU A 274 -44.09 -55.46 82.72
N MET A 275 -43.08 -56.26 82.37
CA MET A 275 -42.54 -57.31 83.22
C MET A 275 -41.75 -56.77 84.43
N SER A 276 -41.02 -55.67 84.26
CA SER A 276 -40.37 -54.95 85.38
C SER A 276 -41.41 -54.37 86.34
N MET A 277 -42.54 -53.88 85.83
CA MET A 277 -43.67 -53.42 86.64
C MET A 277 -44.37 -54.58 87.35
N ALA A 278 -44.48 -55.75 86.71
CA ALA A 278 -45.04 -56.96 87.32
C ALA A 278 -44.13 -57.57 88.42
N THR A 279 -42.80 -57.53 88.23
CA THR A 279 -41.83 -58.03 89.22
C THR A 279 -41.63 -57.09 90.41
N ALA A 280 -42.02 -55.82 90.30
CA ALA A 280 -42.10 -54.89 91.43
C ALA A 280 -43.17 -55.29 92.48
N GLY A 281 -44.01 -56.28 92.19
CA GLY A 281 -44.96 -56.86 93.15
C GLY A 281 -45.19 -58.36 92.95
N LEU A 282 -44.45 -59.19 93.70
CA LEU A 282 -44.76 -60.60 94.00
C LEU A 282 -44.75 -61.60 92.81
N THR A 283 -43.58 -62.07 92.37
CA THR A 283 -43.40 -63.51 92.06
C THR A 283 -42.02 -64.01 92.48
N LYS A 284 -41.99 -65.19 93.11
CA LYS A 284 -40.81 -65.83 93.71
C LYS A 284 -40.43 -67.09 92.92
N ASP A 285 -40.73 -67.11 91.62
CA ASP A 285 -40.54 -68.26 90.75
C ASP A 285 -39.34 -68.02 89.81
N ASN A 286 -38.35 -68.92 89.87
CA ASN A 286 -37.07 -68.77 89.15
C ASN A 286 -37.24 -68.68 87.63
N LYS A 287 -38.33 -69.23 87.09
CA LYS A 287 -38.64 -69.20 85.65
C LYS A 287 -38.87 -67.79 85.11
N ASP A 288 -39.51 -66.91 85.88
CA ASP A 288 -39.75 -65.52 85.46
C ASP A 288 -38.44 -64.74 85.39
N LYS A 289 -37.51 -65.03 86.31
CA LYS A 289 -36.18 -64.39 86.35
C LYS A 289 -35.30 -64.83 85.17
N GLU A 290 -35.32 -66.12 84.82
CA GLU A 290 -34.63 -66.63 83.63
C GLU A 290 -35.21 -66.05 82.34
N TYR A 291 -36.53 -65.90 82.27
CA TYR A 291 -37.20 -65.28 81.12
C TYR A 291 -36.86 -63.79 80.97
N ILE A 292 -36.84 -63.01 82.07
CA ILE A 292 -36.40 -61.60 82.05
C ILE A 292 -34.94 -61.49 81.62
N GLN A 293 -34.04 -62.34 82.13
CA GLN A 293 -32.63 -62.34 81.71
C GLN A 293 -32.46 -62.68 80.22
N SER A 294 -33.29 -63.60 79.69
CA SER A 294 -33.32 -63.90 78.26
C SER A 294 -33.77 -62.68 77.44
N LEU A 295 -34.78 -61.94 77.89
CA LEU A 295 -35.26 -60.73 77.22
C LEU A 295 -34.23 -59.59 77.28
N GLU A 296 -33.55 -59.40 78.41
CA GLU A 296 -32.46 -58.42 78.55
C GLU A 296 -31.31 -58.71 77.59
N LYS A 297 -30.93 -59.99 77.45
CA LYS A 297 -29.92 -60.41 76.49
C LYS A 297 -30.36 -60.16 75.04
N GLN A 298 -31.61 -60.47 74.71
CA GLN A 298 -32.16 -60.18 73.38
C GLN A 298 -32.21 -58.67 73.10
N LEU A 299 -32.50 -57.85 74.11
CA LEU A 299 -32.51 -56.40 74.00
C LEU A 299 -31.10 -55.85 73.72
N GLU A 300 -30.09 -56.35 74.43
CA GLU A 300 -28.69 -55.95 74.21
C GLU A 300 -28.19 -56.36 72.81
N ASP A 301 -28.49 -57.59 72.39
CA ASP A 301 -28.18 -58.07 71.03
C ASP A 301 -28.86 -57.20 69.94
N LEU A 302 -30.08 -56.70 70.21
CA LEU A 302 -30.79 -55.80 69.28
C LEU A 302 -30.15 -54.41 69.22
N LYS A 303 -29.72 -53.84 70.36
CA LYS A 303 -28.99 -52.56 70.39
C LYS A 303 -27.68 -52.64 69.62
N GLU A 304 -26.94 -53.74 69.78
CA GLU A 304 -25.69 -53.93 69.06
C GLU A 304 -25.93 -54.00 67.55
N ARG A 305 -27.01 -54.67 67.11
CA ARG A 305 -27.42 -54.67 65.70
C ARG A 305 -27.86 -53.30 65.20
N GLU A 306 -28.62 -52.56 65.99
CA GLU A 306 -29.03 -51.19 65.66
C GLU A 306 -27.80 -50.31 65.37
N TYR A 307 -26.82 -50.34 66.27
CA TYR A 307 -25.54 -49.64 66.10
C TYR A 307 -24.80 -50.08 64.83
N GLN A 308 -24.75 -51.38 64.55
CA GLN A 308 -24.14 -51.89 63.32
C GLN A 308 -24.86 -51.38 62.05
N TYR A 309 -26.20 -51.35 62.04
CA TYR A 309 -26.96 -50.83 60.92
C TYR A 309 -26.78 -49.32 60.75
N GLU A 310 -26.73 -48.55 61.84
CA GLU A 310 -26.48 -47.11 61.77
C GLU A 310 -25.08 -46.81 61.21
N ALA A 311 -24.06 -47.57 61.63
CA ALA A 311 -22.71 -47.49 61.09
C ALA A 311 -22.66 -47.83 59.58
N LEU A 312 -23.37 -48.88 59.16
CA LEU A 312 -23.51 -49.23 57.74
C LEU A 312 -24.22 -48.13 56.93
N PHE A 313 -25.26 -47.52 57.50
CA PHE A 313 -25.98 -46.43 56.85
C PHE A 313 -25.09 -45.20 56.66
N LYS A 314 -24.32 -44.82 57.69
CA LYS A 314 -23.32 -43.73 57.62
C LYS A 314 -22.26 -44.02 56.55
N ARG A 315 -21.74 -45.25 56.49
CA ARG A 315 -20.78 -45.67 55.45
C ARG A 315 -21.38 -45.53 54.04
N ASN A 316 -22.63 -45.97 53.85
CA ASN A 316 -23.32 -45.86 52.56
C ASN A 316 -23.54 -44.39 52.15
N ASP A 317 -23.92 -43.52 53.09
CA ASP A 317 -24.08 -42.08 52.82
C ASP A 317 -22.76 -41.40 52.41
N ILE A 318 -21.65 -41.78 53.05
CA ILE A 318 -20.31 -41.32 52.66
C ILE A 318 -19.97 -41.83 51.26
N GLN A 319 -20.21 -43.12 50.98
CA GLN A 319 -19.97 -43.70 49.66
C GLN A 319 -20.77 -42.99 48.56
N GLN A 320 -22.05 -42.72 48.77
CA GLN A 320 -22.88 -41.97 47.82
C GLN A 320 -22.42 -40.52 47.62
N ARG A 321 -21.87 -39.88 48.64
CA ARG A 321 -21.28 -38.55 48.53
C ARG A 321 -20.01 -38.61 47.68
N MET A 322 -19.11 -39.54 47.96
CA MET A 322 -17.88 -39.74 47.19
C MET A 322 -18.19 -40.06 45.72
N THR A 323 -19.18 -40.91 45.43
CA THR A 323 -19.59 -41.22 44.05
C THR A 323 -20.08 -39.97 43.31
N ARG A 324 -20.86 -39.10 43.97
CA ARG A 324 -21.31 -37.82 43.37
C ARG A 324 -20.14 -36.87 43.13
N GLU A 325 -19.22 -36.75 44.08
CA GLU A 325 -18.02 -35.93 43.92
C GLU A 325 -17.13 -36.43 42.79
N LEU A 326 -16.99 -37.75 42.63
CA LEU A 326 -16.21 -38.38 41.57
C LEU A 326 -16.87 -38.16 40.20
N LEU A 327 -18.20 -38.27 40.09
CA LEU A 327 -18.93 -37.92 38.88
C LEU A 327 -18.78 -36.44 38.51
N ASN A 328 -18.89 -35.54 39.49
CA ASN A 328 -18.70 -34.10 39.26
C ASN A 328 -17.26 -33.78 38.86
N ALA A 329 -16.27 -34.45 39.45
CA ALA A 329 -14.86 -34.30 39.09
C ALA A 329 -14.61 -34.80 37.65
N LYS A 330 -15.19 -35.94 37.28
CA LYS A 330 -15.12 -36.47 35.92
C LYS A 330 -15.75 -35.51 34.90
N HIS A 331 -16.93 -34.97 35.19
CA HIS A 331 -17.56 -33.99 34.31
C HIS A 331 -16.73 -32.71 34.14
N LYS A 332 -16.07 -32.24 35.21
CA LYS A 332 -15.11 -31.12 35.12
C LYS A 332 -13.89 -31.47 34.28
N GLN A 333 -13.39 -32.69 34.39
CA GLN A 333 -12.27 -33.19 33.58
C GLN A 333 -12.66 -33.21 32.10
N ASP A 334 -13.80 -33.80 31.74
CA ASP A 334 -14.30 -33.86 30.36
C ASP A 334 -14.47 -32.45 29.76
N LYS A 335 -14.94 -31.50 30.57
CA LYS A 335 -15.04 -30.08 30.17
C LYS A 335 -13.68 -29.46 29.90
N LEU A 336 -12.70 -29.67 30.79
CA LEU A 336 -11.35 -29.13 30.61
C LEU A 336 -10.64 -29.74 29.39
N GLU A 337 -10.92 -31.01 29.08
CA GLU A 337 -10.41 -31.68 27.88
C GLU A 337 -11.00 -31.07 26.61
N THR A 338 -12.30 -30.80 26.61
CA THR A 338 -12.98 -30.08 25.51
C THR A 338 -12.40 -28.66 25.34
N ASP A 339 -12.26 -27.90 26.43
CA ASP A 339 -11.68 -26.55 26.40
C ASP A 339 -10.23 -26.57 25.88
N LEU A 340 -9.45 -27.62 26.21
CA LEU A 340 -8.08 -27.81 25.73
C LEU A 340 -8.04 -28.10 24.22
N GLU A 341 -8.96 -28.92 23.71
CA GLU A 341 -9.11 -29.19 22.28
C GLU A 341 -9.47 -27.92 21.51
N GLU A 342 -10.42 -27.12 22.01
CA GLU A 342 -10.79 -25.83 21.43
C GLU A 342 -9.61 -24.84 21.42
N MET A 343 -8.85 -24.77 22.51
CA MET A 343 -7.64 -23.94 22.58
C MET A 343 -6.56 -24.39 21.58
N ASN A 344 -6.37 -25.70 21.40
CA ASN A 344 -5.42 -26.24 20.42
C ASN A 344 -5.86 -25.94 18.98
N ALA A 345 -7.16 -26.05 18.67
CA ALA A 345 -7.71 -25.67 17.37
C ALA A 345 -7.52 -24.17 17.10
N ALA A 346 -7.80 -23.31 18.09
CA ALA A 346 -7.56 -21.87 17.99
C ALA A 346 -6.08 -21.55 17.79
N ARG A 347 -5.17 -22.25 18.50
CA ARG A 347 -3.72 -22.09 18.32
C ARG A 347 -3.28 -22.46 16.90
N GLN A 348 -3.82 -23.53 16.33
CA GLN A 348 -3.52 -23.94 14.97
C GLN A 348 -4.00 -22.89 13.96
N HIS A 349 -5.22 -22.36 14.12
CA HIS A 349 -5.73 -21.28 13.27
C HIS A 349 -4.83 -20.04 13.30
N ILE A 350 -4.37 -19.62 14.49
CA ILE A 350 -3.44 -18.48 14.64
C ILE A 350 -2.11 -18.76 13.93
N PHE A 351 -1.62 -20.00 13.97
CA PHE A 351 -0.40 -20.40 13.27
C PHE A 351 -0.57 -20.33 11.76
N ASP A 352 -1.70 -20.81 11.23
CA ASP A 352 -2.01 -20.77 9.79
C ASP A 352 -2.17 -19.32 9.30
N ASP A 353 -2.87 -18.48 10.07
CA ASP A 353 -2.99 -17.04 9.80
C ASP A 353 -1.62 -16.34 9.77
N ARG A 354 -0.75 -16.65 10.74
CA ARG A 354 0.61 -16.13 10.78
C ARG A 354 1.37 -16.50 9.50
N ASN A 355 1.34 -17.76 9.09
CA ASN A 355 2.03 -18.23 7.89
C ASN A 355 1.48 -17.58 6.60
N ALA A 356 0.15 -17.41 6.52
CA ALA A 356 -0.48 -16.70 5.42
C ALA A 356 -0.05 -15.23 5.37
N THR A 357 0.08 -14.59 6.53
CA THR A 357 0.53 -13.19 6.64
C THR A 357 2.01 -13.05 6.27
N GLU A 358 2.85 -13.98 6.71
CA GLU A 358 4.27 -14.04 6.37
C GLU A 358 4.48 -14.24 4.86
N THR A 359 3.68 -15.10 4.23
CA THR A 359 3.69 -15.30 2.77
C THR A 359 3.32 -14.01 2.03
N LYS A 360 2.29 -13.29 2.49
CA LYS A 360 1.88 -11.99 1.92
C LYS A 360 2.98 -10.95 2.08
N LEU A 361 3.65 -10.91 3.24
CA LEU A 361 4.76 -10.00 3.50
C LEU A 361 5.95 -10.27 2.57
N ASN A 362 6.33 -11.54 2.38
CA ASN A 362 7.42 -11.92 1.48
C ASN A 362 7.12 -11.52 0.02
N LYS A 363 5.88 -11.73 -0.46
CA LYS A 363 5.45 -11.27 -1.78
C LYS A 363 5.51 -9.73 -1.92
N ALA A 364 5.16 -9.00 -0.87
CA ALA A 364 5.27 -7.55 -0.86
C ALA A 364 6.74 -7.08 -0.91
N LEU A 365 7.64 -7.75 -0.16
CA LEU A 365 9.08 -7.47 -0.20
C LEU A 365 9.69 -7.74 -1.57
N GLU A 366 9.31 -8.83 -2.25
CA GLU A 366 9.71 -9.10 -3.63
C GLU A 366 9.24 -8.00 -4.58
N THR A 367 7.99 -7.54 -4.44
CA THR A 367 7.45 -6.43 -5.24
C THR A 367 8.27 -5.16 -5.02
N VAL A 368 8.60 -4.81 -3.77
CA VAL A 368 9.47 -3.66 -3.45
C VAL A 368 10.84 -3.81 -4.11
N ALA A 369 11.45 -5.00 -4.07
CA ALA A 369 12.73 -5.26 -4.71
C ALA A 369 12.67 -5.09 -6.24
N THR A 370 11.56 -5.48 -6.89
CA THR A 370 11.37 -5.25 -8.34
C THR A 370 11.23 -3.77 -8.67
N LEU A 371 10.44 -3.02 -7.89
CA LEU A 371 10.29 -1.56 -8.05
C LEU A 371 11.61 -0.83 -7.85
N GLN A 372 12.44 -1.28 -6.91
CA GLN A 372 13.76 -0.70 -6.68
C GLN A 372 14.72 -0.93 -7.86
N ARG A 373 14.66 -2.12 -8.48
CA ARG A 373 15.40 -2.40 -9.73
C ARG A 373 14.92 -1.51 -10.88
N GLN A 374 13.61 -1.34 -11.05
CA GLN A 374 13.04 -0.45 -12.06
C GLN A 374 13.45 1.02 -11.85
N LYS A 375 13.45 1.49 -10.60
CA LYS A 375 13.94 2.83 -10.25
C LYS A 375 15.41 3.00 -10.64
N GLN A 376 16.26 2.03 -10.32
CA GLN A 376 17.68 2.08 -10.71
C GLN A 376 17.88 2.07 -12.23
N ALA A 377 17.10 1.28 -12.97
CA ALA A 377 17.13 1.28 -14.43
C ALA A 377 16.72 2.66 -15.00
N SER A 378 15.65 3.25 -14.48
CA SER A 378 15.18 4.59 -14.88
C SER A 378 16.22 5.68 -14.58
N LEU A 379 16.92 5.59 -13.45
CA LEU A 379 18.01 6.52 -13.11
C LEU A 379 19.19 6.40 -14.09
N LYS A 380 19.54 5.18 -14.51
CA LYS A 380 20.59 4.96 -15.53
C LYS A 380 20.18 5.54 -16.88
N GLU A 381 18.93 5.33 -17.29
CA GLU A 381 18.39 5.89 -18.53
C GLU A 381 18.40 7.43 -18.51
N ASN A 382 17.95 8.05 -17.42
CA ASN A 382 18.01 9.49 -17.25
C ASN A 382 19.45 10.03 -17.29
N SER A 383 20.41 9.33 -16.67
CA SER A 383 21.82 9.71 -16.76
C SER A 383 22.35 9.64 -18.21
N LEU A 384 21.93 8.64 -18.98
CA LEU A 384 22.29 8.54 -20.40
C LEU A 384 21.67 9.67 -21.23
N LEU A 385 20.39 9.97 -21.00
CA LEU A 385 19.71 11.09 -21.68
C LEU A 385 20.35 12.43 -21.34
N GLN A 386 20.76 12.64 -20.08
CA GLN A 386 21.47 13.83 -19.67
C GLN A 386 22.81 13.99 -20.41
N LYS A 387 23.61 12.92 -20.54
CA LYS A 387 24.84 12.94 -21.34
C LYS A 387 24.58 13.26 -22.81
N LYS A 388 23.52 12.69 -23.40
CA LYS A 388 23.12 13.00 -24.78
C LYS A 388 22.73 14.47 -24.94
N PHE A 389 22.03 15.03 -23.95
CA PHE A 389 21.65 16.43 -23.94
C PHE A 389 22.87 17.36 -23.82
N GLU A 390 23.82 17.03 -22.94
CA GLU A 390 25.10 17.74 -22.81
C GLU A 390 25.88 17.73 -24.14
N ALA A 391 26.01 16.58 -24.79
CA ALA A 391 26.66 16.47 -26.10
C ALA A 391 25.93 17.28 -27.20
N ALA A 392 24.59 17.25 -27.22
CA ALA A 392 23.81 18.06 -28.16
C ALA A 392 24.02 19.57 -27.93
N ASN A 393 24.17 19.98 -26.67
CA ASN A 393 24.43 21.38 -26.31
C ASN A 393 25.86 21.81 -26.69
N GLU A 394 26.85 20.92 -26.57
CA GLU A 394 28.21 21.14 -27.09
C GLU A 394 28.19 21.34 -28.61
N HIS A 395 27.49 20.48 -29.36
CA HIS A 395 27.32 20.66 -30.80
C HIS A 395 26.60 21.97 -31.15
N ALA A 396 25.57 22.36 -30.40
CA ALA A 396 24.89 23.64 -30.61
C ALA A 396 25.83 24.84 -30.42
N SER A 397 26.73 24.77 -29.43
CA SER A 397 27.77 25.78 -29.20
C SER A 397 28.78 25.83 -30.36
N GLU A 398 29.20 24.67 -30.86
CA GLU A 398 30.09 24.56 -32.03
C GLU A 398 29.44 25.19 -33.28
N PHE A 399 28.17 24.88 -33.55
CA PHE A 399 27.41 25.50 -34.64
C PHE A 399 27.29 27.03 -34.48
N ALA A 400 27.11 27.53 -33.26
CA ALA A 400 27.07 28.96 -32.99
C ALA A 400 28.42 29.63 -33.33
N ASN A 401 29.54 28.99 -32.98
CA ASN A 401 30.88 29.47 -33.32
C ASN A 401 31.13 29.48 -34.83
N ILE A 402 30.75 28.42 -35.54
CA ILE A 402 30.84 28.34 -37.01
C ILE A 402 30.02 29.46 -37.65
N ARG A 403 28.78 29.67 -37.18
CA ARG A 403 27.91 30.74 -37.66
C ARG A 403 28.54 32.11 -37.45
N GLN A 404 29.16 32.35 -36.29
CA GLN A 404 29.83 33.60 -35.98
C GLN A 404 31.04 33.84 -36.91
N GLY A 405 31.86 32.81 -37.14
CA GLY A 405 32.98 32.87 -38.10
C GLY A 405 32.51 33.22 -39.52
N TRP A 406 31.43 32.60 -39.99
CA TRP A 406 30.83 32.90 -41.29
C TRP A 406 30.31 34.35 -41.40
N ILE A 407 29.71 34.89 -40.33
CA ILE A 407 29.26 36.28 -40.27
C ILE A 407 30.46 37.24 -40.41
N GLU A 408 31.57 36.95 -39.73
CA GLU A 408 32.78 37.77 -39.77
C GLU A 408 33.46 37.72 -41.15
N GLU A 409 33.57 36.54 -41.75
CA GLU A 409 34.09 36.36 -43.10
C GLU A 409 33.26 37.15 -44.12
N ASN A 410 31.93 37.01 -44.10
CA ASN A 410 31.04 37.78 -44.97
C ASN A 410 31.20 39.29 -44.78
N ARG A 411 31.35 39.75 -43.53
CA ARG A 411 31.60 41.17 -43.24
C ARG A 411 32.92 41.63 -43.85
N SER A 412 33.96 40.79 -43.82
CA SER A 412 35.25 41.06 -44.47
C SER A 412 35.11 41.13 -45.99
N LEU A 413 34.45 40.14 -46.61
CA LEU A 413 34.19 40.11 -48.05
C LEU A 413 33.38 41.33 -48.51
N GLN A 414 32.37 41.76 -47.75
CA GLN A 414 31.62 42.99 -48.04
C GLN A 414 32.52 44.24 -48.00
N LYS A 415 33.46 44.33 -47.06
CA LYS A 415 34.43 45.44 -47.00
C LYS A 415 35.34 45.42 -48.24
N GLN A 416 35.86 44.24 -48.62
CA GLN A 416 36.68 44.09 -49.82
C GLN A 416 35.91 44.46 -51.10
N LEU A 417 34.66 44.02 -51.22
CA LEU A 417 33.78 44.36 -52.34
C LEU A 417 33.54 45.88 -52.42
N LYS A 418 33.27 46.54 -51.29
CA LYS A 418 33.12 48.01 -51.24
C LYS A 418 34.40 48.72 -51.67
N ALA A 419 35.56 48.27 -51.22
CA ALA A 419 36.86 48.82 -51.63
C ALA A 419 37.12 48.60 -53.13
N SER A 420 36.81 47.41 -53.66
CA SER A 420 36.90 47.09 -55.09
C SER A 420 35.99 47.98 -55.93
N LYS A 421 34.71 48.15 -55.55
CA LYS A 421 33.77 49.08 -56.20
C LYS A 421 34.29 50.52 -56.20
N LYS A 422 34.89 50.99 -55.10
CA LYS A 422 35.50 52.33 -55.03
C LYS A 422 36.67 52.48 -55.99
N ARG A 423 37.54 51.45 -56.11
CA ARG A 423 38.64 51.42 -57.09
C ARG A 423 38.13 51.43 -58.52
N ALA A 424 37.13 50.59 -58.84
CA ALA A 424 36.51 50.55 -60.16
C ALA A 424 35.91 51.91 -60.56
N ARG A 425 35.22 52.59 -59.65
CA ARG A 425 34.71 53.96 -59.89
C ARG A 425 35.83 54.95 -60.18
N LYS A 426 36.94 54.92 -59.43
CA LYS A 426 38.11 55.78 -59.70
C LYS A 426 38.70 55.54 -61.09
N LEU A 427 38.86 54.27 -61.47
CA LEU A 427 39.35 53.90 -62.80
C LEU A 427 38.39 54.35 -63.91
N GLN A 428 37.07 54.25 -63.68
CA GLN A 428 36.06 54.73 -64.62
C GLN A 428 36.13 56.25 -64.79
N THR A 429 36.30 57.01 -63.70
CA THR A 429 36.51 58.46 -63.75
C THR A 429 37.82 58.82 -64.47
N GLN A 430 38.91 58.09 -64.21
CA GLN A 430 40.18 58.28 -64.92
C GLN A 430 40.04 57.99 -66.42
N LYS A 431 39.36 56.90 -66.79
CA LYS A 431 39.06 56.56 -68.19
C LYS A 431 38.25 57.68 -68.87
N ALA A 432 37.22 58.20 -68.20
CA ALA A 432 36.42 59.30 -68.73
C ALA A 432 37.29 60.55 -68.96
N ARG A 433 38.16 60.89 -68.01
CA ARG A 433 39.11 62.01 -68.16
C ARG A 433 40.07 61.83 -69.33
N ILE A 434 40.68 60.64 -69.47
CA ILE A 434 41.58 60.33 -70.60
C ILE A 434 40.82 60.41 -71.93
N MET A 435 39.58 59.94 -71.98
CA MET A 435 38.73 60.08 -73.18
C MET A 435 38.49 61.55 -73.52
N THR A 436 38.18 62.41 -72.55
CA THR A 436 38.04 63.86 -72.76
C THR A 436 39.34 64.49 -73.26
N GLU A 437 40.48 64.20 -72.61
CA GLU A 437 41.79 64.70 -73.03
C GLU A 437 42.13 64.24 -74.46
N ASN A 438 41.80 63.00 -74.82
CA ASN A 438 42.02 62.47 -76.17
C ASN A 438 41.10 63.14 -77.21
N THR A 439 39.85 63.44 -76.86
CA THR A 439 38.95 64.22 -77.73
C THR A 439 39.44 65.65 -77.94
N GLU A 440 39.98 66.30 -76.91
CA GLU A 440 40.61 67.63 -77.04
C GLU A 440 41.86 67.59 -77.92
N LEU A 441 42.69 66.56 -77.76
CA LEU A 441 43.87 66.35 -78.62
C LEU A 441 43.45 66.14 -80.08
N HIS A 442 42.43 65.32 -80.34
CA HIS A 442 41.89 65.13 -81.69
C HIS A 442 41.36 66.43 -82.29
N GLN A 443 40.66 67.26 -81.51
CA GLN A 443 40.23 68.58 -81.95
C GLN A 443 41.42 69.49 -82.29
N LYS A 444 42.46 69.53 -81.44
CA LYS A 444 43.68 70.29 -81.71
C LYS A 444 44.39 69.81 -82.98
N ILE A 445 44.51 68.50 -83.17
CA ILE A 445 45.07 67.91 -84.38
C ILE A 445 44.27 68.35 -85.60
N ASN A 446 42.93 68.25 -85.56
CA ASN A 446 42.07 68.69 -86.67
C ASN A 446 42.25 70.17 -87.00
N VAL A 447 42.36 71.04 -85.98
CA VAL A 447 42.66 72.47 -86.18
C VAL A 447 44.02 72.66 -86.87
N ILE A 448 45.06 71.96 -86.41
CA ILE A 448 46.38 71.99 -87.03
C ILE A 448 46.32 71.47 -88.47
N THR A 449 45.60 70.37 -88.74
CA THR A 449 45.43 69.82 -90.10
C THR A 449 44.77 70.84 -91.04
N VAL A 450 43.74 71.54 -90.58
CA VAL A 450 43.07 72.59 -91.36
C VAL A 450 44.01 73.77 -91.59
N GLN A 451 44.70 74.24 -90.55
CA GLN A 451 45.68 75.33 -90.65
C GLN A 451 46.85 74.96 -91.57
N TYR A 452 47.36 73.74 -91.48
CA TYR A 452 48.43 73.22 -92.31
C TYR A 452 47.97 73.12 -93.77
N SER A 453 46.78 72.59 -94.05
CA SER A 453 46.22 72.59 -95.41
C SER A 453 46.05 74.02 -95.97
N SER A 454 45.62 74.98 -95.14
CA SER A 454 45.53 76.39 -95.52
C SER A 454 46.91 77.02 -95.78
N PHE A 455 47.89 76.70 -94.94
CA PHE A 455 49.28 77.13 -95.09
C PHE A 455 49.90 76.53 -96.36
N GLU A 456 49.75 75.22 -96.57
CA GLU A 456 50.20 74.50 -97.76
C GLU A 456 49.61 75.10 -99.04
N LYS A 457 48.30 75.39 -99.06
CA LYS A 457 47.65 76.09 -100.19
C LYS A 457 48.23 77.49 -100.42
N SER A 458 48.51 78.23 -99.34
CA SER A 458 49.10 79.57 -99.42
C SER A 458 50.56 79.51 -99.90
N LEU A 459 51.32 78.51 -99.46
CA LEU A 459 52.69 78.25 -99.84
C LEU A 459 52.78 77.81 -101.32
N ARG A 460 51.93 76.87 -101.75
CA ARG A 460 51.80 76.48 -103.16
C ARG A 460 51.48 77.70 -104.03
N ARG A 461 50.51 78.55 -103.64
CA ARG A 461 50.24 79.82 -104.36
C ARG A 461 51.43 80.76 -104.42
N TYR A 462 52.19 80.89 -103.33
CA TYR A 462 53.41 81.70 -103.30
C TYR A 462 54.45 81.20 -104.32
N PHE A 463 54.71 79.89 -104.33
CA PHE A 463 55.63 79.27 -105.30
C PHE A 463 55.12 79.36 -106.74
N SER A 464 53.81 79.20 -106.97
CA SER A 464 53.18 79.41 -108.29
C SER A 464 53.33 80.86 -108.79
N ASN A 465 53.25 81.85 -107.90
CA ASN A 465 53.42 83.27 -108.25
C ASN A 465 54.90 83.68 -108.41
N ALA A 466 55.84 82.96 -107.80
CA ALA A 466 57.27 83.22 -107.88
C ALA A 466 57.96 82.57 -109.10
N GLY A 467 57.22 81.86 -109.96
CA GLY A 467 57.74 81.28 -111.21
C GLY A 467 58.52 79.97 -111.06
N TYR A 468 58.48 79.33 -109.89
CA TYR A 468 59.09 78.01 -109.70
C TYR A 468 58.06 76.92 -110.05
N SER A 469 58.18 76.36 -111.26
CA SER A 469 57.50 75.11 -111.64
C SER A 469 58.18 73.95 -110.91
N ILE A 470 57.54 73.45 -109.85
CA ILE A 470 57.91 72.18 -109.25
C ILE A 470 57.26 71.10 -110.12
N ASN A 471 58.06 70.39 -110.91
CA ASN A 471 57.62 69.16 -111.54
C ASN A 471 57.51 68.10 -110.44
N ASP A 472 56.29 67.57 -110.26
CA ASP A 472 56.03 66.41 -109.40
C ASP A 472 56.66 65.16 -110.05
N ASP A 473 57.58 64.52 -109.33
CA ASP A 473 57.97 63.10 -109.45
C ASP A 473 57.57 62.38 -108.16
#